data_AF-A0A4R6Q3V3-F1
#
_entry.id   AF-A0A4R6Q3V3-F1
#
_cell.length_a   1.000
_cell.length_b   1.000
_cell.length_c   1.000
_cell.angle_alpha   90.00
_cell.angle_beta   90.00
_cell.angle_gamma   90.00
#
_symmetry.space_group_name_H-M   'P 1'
#
loop_
_entity.id
_entity.type
_entity.pdbx_description
1 polymer ?
#
loop_
_entity_poly.entity_id
_entity_poly.type
_entity_poly.pdbx_seq_one_letter_code
_entity_poly.pdbx_strand_id
1 'polypeptide(L)'
;MDRSIFYGNIMLIVCIGIYLLWWALAFKPEAEEVTTRNGVIIIIAAIVGIIGIIVMVKGIRSVPEGGELFSNKWVIIIGVAAYVALFLFSWFVFKRQVTTELLLIVGWTVLEMIVVNVMYQYGMIMSGRALLVITVIIAASIVGFICYLLYYNLEGNKAYIDGMIPLVLTGAVTAWITVLTALI
;
A
#
# COMPACT_ATOMS: atom_id res chain seq x y z
N MET A 1 22.63 1.70 -5.96
CA MET A 1 21.47 0.78 -5.79
C MET A 1 20.89 0.54 -7.18
N ASP A 2 20.29 -0.62 -7.45
CA ASP A 2 19.53 -0.80 -8.70
C ASP A 2 18.29 0.11 -8.69
N ARG A 3 17.96 0.75 -9.82
CA ARG A 3 16.76 1.59 -9.98
C ARG A 3 15.45 0.79 -9.92
N SER A 4 15.52 -0.53 -9.81
CA SER A 4 14.38 -1.41 -9.49
C SER A 4 13.47 -0.90 -8.35
N ILE A 5 13.97 -0.28 -7.27
CA ILE A 5 13.06 0.27 -6.25
C ILE A 5 12.24 1.45 -6.81
N PHE A 6 12.89 2.42 -7.46
CA PHE A 6 12.21 3.55 -8.10
C PHE A 6 11.19 3.08 -9.16
N TYR A 7 11.57 2.17 -10.05
CA TYR A 7 10.65 1.64 -11.08
C TYR A 7 9.52 0.79 -10.47
N GLY A 8 9.78 0.05 -9.40
CA GLY A 8 8.77 -0.67 -8.63
C GLY A 8 7.73 0.26 -8.02
N ASN A 9 8.16 1.36 -7.38
CA ASN A 9 7.24 2.36 -6.84
C ASN A 9 6.45 3.08 -7.94
N ILE A 10 7.07 3.43 -9.08
CA ILE A 10 6.35 3.97 -10.25
C ILE A 10 5.26 3.00 -10.73
N MET A 11 5.53 1.69 -10.79
CA MET A 11 4.52 0.68 -11.11
C MET A 11 3.42 0.59 -10.05
N LEU A 12 3.71 0.72 -8.76
CA LEU A 12 2.69 0.80 -7.72
C LEU A 12 1.81 2.05 -7.86
N ILE A 13 2.39 3.22 -8.18
CA ILE A 13 1.62 4.46 -8.40
C ILE A 13 0.68 4.31 -9.61
N VAL A 14 1.15 3.68 -10.70
CA VAL A 14 0.30 3.38 -11.86
C VAL A 14 -0.79 2.37 -11.49
N CYS A 15 -0.47 1.31 -10.74
CA CYS A 15 -1.46 0.36 -10.20
C CYS A 15 -2.54 1.08 -9.38
N ILE A 16 -2.15 1.95 -8.44
CA ILE A 16 -3.06 2.73 -7.59
C ILE A 16 -3.91 3.69 -8.43
N GLY A 17 -3.36 4.33 -9.47
CA GLY A 17 -4.11 5.15 -10.41
C GLY A 17 -5.17 4.36 -11.20
N ILE A 18 -4.83 3.15 -11.65
CA ILE A 18 -5.78 2.26 -12.36
C ILE A 18 -6.84 1.70 -11.39
N TYR A 19 -6.47 1.42 -10.13
CA TYR A 19 -7.43 1.03 -9.07
C TYR A 19 -8.39 2.19 -8.76
N LEU A 20 -7.90 3.41 -8.59
CA LEU A 20 -8.73 4.61 -8.39
C LEU A 20 -9.67 4.86 -9.57
N LEU A 21 -9.22 4.64 -10.81
CA LEU A 21 -10.07 4.70 -12.00
C LEU A 21 -11.14 3.60 -12.00
N TRP A 22 -10.78 2.37 -11.63
CA TRP A 22 -11.75 1.27 -11.46
C TRP A 22 -12.81 1.63 -10.42
N TRP A 23 -12.38 2.12 -9.25
CA TRP A 23 -13.26 2.52 -8.16
C TRP A 23 -14.23 3.63 -8.61
N ALA A 24 -13.70 4.66 -9.28
CA ALA A 24 -14.46 5.77 -9.84
C ALA A 24 -15.45 5.38 -10.96
N LEU A 25 -15.33 4.18 -11.52
CA LEU A 25 -16.22 3.63 -12.55
C LEU A 25 -17.13 2.49 -12.03
N ALA A 26 -16.83 1.90 -10.88
CA ALA A 26 -17.56 0.75 -10.32
C ALA A 26 -18.42 1.09 -9.09
N PHE A 27 -18.03 2.11 -8.31
CA PHE A 27 -18.72 2.48 -7.06
C PHE A 27 -19.29 3.90 -7.07
N LYS A 28 -19.19 4.63 -8.18
CA LYS A 28 -19.77 5.97 -8.31
C LYS A 28 -21.30 5.88 -8.07
N PRO A 29 -21.86 6.67 -7.13
CA PRO A 29 -23.31 6.74 -6.95
C PRO A 29 -24.04 7.14 -8.24
N GLU A 30 -25.23 6.61 -8.44
CA GLU A 30 -26.08 6.82 -9.63
C GLU A 30 -25.48 6.30 -10.95
N ALA A 31 -24.41 5.48 -10.91
CA ALA A 31 -23.91 4.77 -12.08
C ALA A 31 -24.72 3.50 -12.40
N GLU A 32 -24.63 3.06 -13.67
CA GLU A 32 -25.15 1.77 -14.14
C GLU A 32 -24.41 0.57 -13.47
N GLU A 33 -24.99 -0.62 -13.57
CA GLU A 33 -24.45 -1.85 -12.95
C GLU A 33 -22.99 -2.16 -13.35
N VAL A 34 -22.27 -2.86 -12.47
CA VAL A 34 -20.84 -3.16 -12.62
C VAL A 34 -20.58 -4.07 -13.83
N THR A 35 -20.18 -3.46 -14.95
CA THR A 35 -19.94 -4.15 -16.22
C THR A 35 -18.65 -4.99 -16.25
N THR A 36 -18.58 -5.94 -17.20
CA THR A 36 -17.36 -6.72 -17.53
C THR A 36 -16.13 -5.83 -17.78
N ARG A 37 -16.32 -4.63 -18.35
CA ARG A 37 -15.25 -3.64 -18.55
C ARG A 37 -14.57 -3.26 -17.23
N ASN A 38 -15.35 -3.10 -16.16
CA ASN A 38 -14.81 -2.76 -14.84
C ASN A 38 -13.96 -3.93 -14.31
N GLY A 39 -14.40 -5.19 -14.51
CA GLY A 39 -13.60 -6.39 -14.19
C GLY A 39 -12.23 -6.42 -14.88
N VAL A 40 -12.14 -5.99 -16.14
CA VAL A 40 -10.85 -5.92 -16.86
C VAL A 40 -9.90 -4.88 -16.26
N ILE A 41 -10.41 -3.71 -15.84
CA ILE A 41 -9.56 -2.62 -15.31
C ILE A 41 -8.87 -3.04 -14.00
N ILE A 42 -9.59 -3.70 -13.08
CA ILE A 42 -8.99 -4.17 -11.82
C ILE A 42 -8.00 -5.33 -12.01
N ILE A 43 -8.21 -6.18 -13.03
CA ILE A 43 -7.22 -7.21 -13.42
C ILE A 43 -5.93 -6.54 -13.94
N ILE A 44 -6.03 -5.50 -14.77
CA ILE A 44 -4.86 -4.73 -15.24
C ILE A 44 -4.13 -4.09 -14.07
N ALA A 45 -4.84 -3.45 -13.12
CA ALA A 45 -4.23 -2.90 -11.91
C ALA A 45 -3.46 -3.98 -11.12
N ALA A 46 -4.08 -5.14 -10.87
CA ALA A 46 -3.45 -6.25 -10.15
C ALA A 46 -2.18 -6.76 -10.85
N ILE A 47 -2.19 -6.90 -12.18
CA ILE A 47 -1.01 -7.31 -12.96
C ILE A 47 0.12 -6.27 -12.81
N VAL A 48 -0.17 -4.99 -12.98
CA VAL A 48 0.82 -3.90 -12.85
C VAL A 48 1.39 -3.85 -11.42
N GLY A 49 0.54 -4.00 -10.40
CA GLY A 49 0.97 -4.05 -9.00
C GLY A 49 1.89 -5.24 -8.70
N ILE A 50 1.55 -6.44 -9.19
CA ILE A 50 2.38 -7.65 -9.01
C ILE A 50 3.75 -7.47 -9.69
N ILE A 51 3.80 -6.92 -10.91
CA ILE A 51 5.07 -6.65 -11.60
C ILE A 51 5.88 -5.61 -10.82
N GLY A 52 5.25 -4.55 -10.31
CA GLY A 52 5.89 -3.54 -9.46
C GLY A 52 6.54 -4.14 -8.21
N ILE A 53 5.82 -5.03 -7.50
CA ILE A 53 6.35 -5.77 -6.34
C ILE A 53 7.53 -6.66 -6.74
N ILE A 54 7.45 -7.41 -7.85
CA ILE A 54 8.55 -8.27 -8.31
C ILE A 54 9.81 -7.46 -8.65
N VAL A 55 9.65 -6.30 -9.30
CA VAL A 55 10.77 -5.39 -9.60
C VAL A 55 11.34 -4.82 -8.29
N MET A 56 10.50 -4.32 -7.39
CA MET A 56 10.93 -3.77 -6.10
C MET A 56 11.67 -4.79 -5.23
N VAL A 57 11.21 -6.04 -5.18
CA VAL A 57 11.88 -7.13 -4.44
C VAL A 57 13.26 -7.45 -5.01
N LYS A 58 13.49 -7.31 -6.32
CA LYS A 58 14.85 -7.40 -6.90
C LYS A 58 15.73 -6.25 -6.39
N GLY A 59 15.19 -5.03 -6.36
CA GLY A 59 15.88 -3.85 -5.83
C GLY A 59 16.27 -4.01 -4.36
N ILE A 60 15.32 -4.41 -3.51
CA ILE A 60 15.53 -4.70 -2.09
C ILE A 60 16.63 -5.76 -1.91
N ARG A 61 16.57 -6.87 -2.67
CA ARG A 61 17.57 -7.95 -2.62
C ARG A 61 18.91 -7.62 -3.28
N SER A 62 19.08 -6.44 -3.88
CA SER A 62 20.35 -5.98 -4.45
C SER A 62 21.26 -5.29 -3.41
N VAL A 63 20.72 -4.98 -2.23
CA VAL A 63 21.47 -4.38 -1.11
C VAL A 63 21.90 -5.51 -0.15
N PRO A 64 23.16 -5.53 0.33
CA PRO A 64 23.63 -6.49 1.33
C PRO A 64 22.80 -6.47 2.63
N GLU A 65 22.92 -7.49 3.47
CA GLU A 65 22.32 -7.48 4.82
C GLU A 65 23.20 -6.71 5.83
N GLY A 66 22.60 -6.06 6.82
CA GLY A 66 23.28 -5.35 7.90
C GLY A 66 23.33 -3.82 7.71
N GLY A 67 22.96 -3.09 8.76
CA GLY A 67 22.90 -1.62 8.77
C GLY A 67 21.49 -1.04 8.54
N GLU A 68 20.48 -1.89 8.42
CA GLU A 68 19.08 -1.47 8.38
C GLU A 68 18.60 -0.87 9.73
N LEU A 69 17.60 0.02 9.68
CA LEU A 69 17.07 0.69 10.88
C LEU A 69 16.29 -0.27 11.78
N PHE A 70 15.54 -1.18 11.16
CA PHE A 70 14.85 -2.30 11.81
C PHE A 70 15.05 -3.55 10.96
N SER A 71 15.35 -4.71 11.55
CA SER A 71 15.60 -5.93 10.77
C SER A 71 14.39 -6.31 9.90
N ASN A 72 14.60 -6.39 8.58
CA ASN A 72 13.53 -6.67 7.60
C ASN A 72 12.79 -7.98 7.89
N LYS A 73 13.47 -8.99 8.47
CA LYS A 73 12.85 -10.25 8.92
C LYS A 73 11.81 -10.01 10.01
N TRP A 74 12.10 -9.16 11.00
CA TRP A 74 11.16 -8.81 12.06
C TRP A 74 10.02 -7.93 11.54
N VAL A 75 10.28 -7.01 10.61
CA VAL A 75 9.24 -6.22 9.93
C VAL A 75 8.22 -7.13 9.24
N ILE A 76 8.66 -8.18 8.54
CA ILE A 76 7.77 -9.17 7.90
C ILE A 76 6.99 -9.98 8.96
N ILE A 77 7.65 -10.49 10.00
CA ILE A 77 6.99 -11.27 11.06
C ILE A 77 5.91 -10.45 11.78
N ILE A 78 6.23 -9.21 12.15
CA ILE A 78 5.29 -8.28 12.80
C ILE A 78 4.14 -7.93 11.84
N GLY A 79 4.42 -7.73 10.54
CA GLY A 79 3.41 -7.52 9.52
C GLY A 79 2.41 -8.67 9.38
N VAL A 80 2.90 -9.92 9.34
CA VAL A 80 2.04 -11.12 9.30
C VAL A 80 1.22 -11.24 10.59
N ALA A 81 1.83 -11.03 11.75
CA ALA A 81 1.12 -11.04 13.03
C ALA A 81 0.05 -9.93 13.12
N ALA A 82 0.35 -8.73 12.63
CA ALA A 82 -0.59 -7.61 12.57
C ALA A 82 -1.75 -7.90 11.60
N TYR A 83 -1.49 -8.48 10.42
CA TYR A 83 -2.54 -8.92 9.50
C TYR A 83 -3.50 -9.90 10.19
N VAL A 84 -2.97 -10.94 10.86
CA VAL A 84 -3.80 -11.93 11.58
C VAL A 84 -4.58 -11.27 12.74
N ALA A 85 -3.95 -10.40 13.52
CA ALA A 85 -4.61 -9.71 14.64
C ALA A 85 -5.74 -8.78 14.16
N LEU A 86 -5.50 -7.96 13.14
CA LEU A 86 -6.49 -7.05 12.55
C LEU A 86 -7.63 -7.80 11.83
N PHE A 87 -7.30 -8.93 11.19
CA PHE A 87 -8.28 -9.84 10.60
C PHE A 87 -9.22 -10.41 11.66
N LEU A 88 -8.68 -11.04 12.71
CA LEU A 88 -9.48 -11.63 13.78
C LEU A 88 -10.30 -10.57 14.51
N PHE A 89 -9.71 -9.41 14.81
CA PHE A 89 -10.40 -8.28 15.45
C PHE A 89 -11.59 -7.79 14.61
N SER A 90 -11.37 -7.47 13.33
CA SER A 90 -12.44 -6.96 12.46
C SER A 90 -13.53 -7.99 12.17
N TRP A 91 -13.18 -9.27 12.03
CA TRP A 91 -14.15 -10.35 11.83
C TRP A 91 -14.97 -10.65 13.08
N PHE A 92 -14.36 -10.71 14.28
CA PHE A 92 -15.09 -10.99 15.52
C PHE A 92 -15.87 -9.79 16.05
N VAL A 93 -15.30 -8.58 16.02
CA VAL A 93 -15.91 -7.38 16.61
C VAL A 93 -16.86 -6.68 15.64
N PHE A 94 -16.42 -6.44 14.39
CA PHE A 94 -17.19 -5.67 13.40
C PHE A 94 -18.00 -6.55 12.44
N LYS A 95 -17.91 -7.89 12.54
CA LYS A 95 -18.56 -8.87 11.64
C LYS A 95 -18.30 -8.64 10.14
N ARG A 96 -17.20 -7.95 9.84
CA ARG A 96 -16.82 -7.50 8.50
C ARG A 96 -16.59 -8.69 7.57
N GLN A 97 -17.02 -8.56 6.31
CA GLN A 97 -16.68 -9.52 5.25
C GLN A 97 -15.16 -9.55 5.01
N VAL A 98 -14.63 -10.73 4.70
CA VAL A 98 -13.22 -10.90 4.31
C VAL A 98 -13.03 -10.40 2.88
N THR A 99 -12.27 -9.32 2.70
CA THR A 99 -11.87 -8.76 1.41
C THR A 99 -10.35 -8.66 1.30
N THR A 100 -9.81 -8.51 0.09
CA THR A 100 -8.37 -8.39 -0.19
C THR A 100 -7.75 -7.10 0.35
N GLU A 101 -8.57 -6.09 0.64
CA GLU A 101 -8.14 -4.74 1.05
C GLU A 101 -7.26 -4.74 2.31
N LEU A 102 -7.51 -5.63 3.29
CA LEU A 102 -6.66 -5.73 4.50
C LEU A 102 -5.25 -6.21 4.15
N LEU A 103 -5.16 -7.16 3.22
CA LEU A 103 -3.89 -7.67 2.71
C LEU A 103 -3.15 -6.59 1.92
N LEU A 104 -3.88 -5.74 1.18
CA LEU A 104 -3.29 -4.58 0.50
C LEU A 104 -2.77 -3.55 1.50
N ILE A 105 -3.56 -3.16 2.51
CA ILE A 105 -3.13 -2.19 3.55
C ILE A 105 -1.89 -2.70 4.28
N VAL A 106 -1.93 -3.90 4.87
CA VAL A 106 -0.80 -4.42 5.66
C VAL A 106 0.39 -4.78 4.77
N GLY A 107 0.15 -5.36 3.58
CA GLY A 107 1.20 -5.70 2.62
C GLY A 107 1.96 -4.47 2.11
N TRP A 108 1.25 -3.38 1.77
CA TRP A 108 1.86 -2.10 1.41
C TRP A 108 2.66 -1.51 2.59
N THR A 109 2.11 -1.56 3.80
CA THR A 109 2.80 -1.09 5.02
C THR A 109 4.16 -1.79 5.19
N VAL A 110 4.17 -3.13 5.09
CA VAL A 110 5.39 -3.95 5.22
C VAL A 110 6.38 -3.65 4.11
N LEU A 111 5.90 -3.52 2.87
CA LEU A 111 6.73 -3.28 1.69
C LEU A 111 7.44 -1.92 1.78
N GLU A 112 6.71 -0.84 2.07
CA GLU A 112 7.30 0.51 2.16
C GLU A 112 8.20 0.67 3.40
N MET A 113 7.90 0.00 4.52
CA MET A 113 8.85 -0.04 5.66
C MET A 113 10.19 -0.71 5.28
N ILE A 114 10.15 -1.77 4.45
CA ILE A 114 11.37 -2.42 3.94
C ILE A 114 12.09 -1.51 2.94
N VAL A 115 11.37 -0.79 2.07
CA VAL A 115 11.97 0.22 1.17
C VAL A 115 12.69 1.31 1.96
N VAL A 116 12.06 1.86 3.01
CA VAL A 116 12.67 2.90 3.85
C VAL A 116 13.88 2.37 4.63
N ASN A 117 13.83 1.13 5.12
CA ASN A 117 14.99 0.45 5.71
C ASN A 117 16.17 0.36 4.72
N VAL A 118 15.91 -0.07 3.49
CA VAL A 118 16.93 -0.20 2.43
C VAL A 118 17.50 1.16 2.03
N MET A 119 16.66 2.20 1.92
CA MET A 119 17.12 3.57 1.66
C MET A 119 18.02 4.11 2.79
N TYR A 120 17.67 3.86 4.04
CA TYR A 120 18.51 4.22 5.19
C TYR A 120 19.84 3.49 5.17
N GLN A 121 19.79 2.17 4.98
CA GLN A 121 20.96 1.27 4.92
C GLN A 121 21.92 1.65 3.77
N TYR A 122 21.37 2.09 2.63
CA TYR A 122 22.16 2.58 1.49
C TYR A 122 22.62 4.04 1.63
N GLY A 123 22.41 4.67 2.79
CA GLY A 123 22.83 6.05 3.08
C GLY A 123 22.01 7.14 2.38
N MET A 124 20.91 6.80 1.71
CA MET A 124 20.08 7.75 0.95
C MET A 124 19.30 8.71 1.86
N ILE A 125 18.99 8.28 3.08
CA ILE A 125 18.25 9.07 4.06
C ILE A 125 18.83 8.90 5.47
N MET A 126 18.89 10.00 6.23
CA MET A 126 19.26 9.95 7.65
C MET A 126 18.15 9.28 8.49
N SER A 127 18.51 8.69 9.64
CA SER A 127 17.59 7.99 10.55
C SER A 127 16.34 8.80 10.92
N GLY A 128 16.50 10.09 11.24
CA GLY A 128 15.37 10.99 11.53
C GLY A 128 14.38 11.14 10.37
N ARG A 129 14.85 11.12 9.11
CA ARG A 129 13.99 11.16 7.92
C ARG A 129 13.32 9.80 7.67
N ALA A 130 14.04 8.70 7.90
CA ALA A 130 13.49 7.34 7.81
C ALA A 130 12.36 7.12 8.83
N LEU A 131 12.56 7.49 10.10
CA LEU A 131 11.55 7.43 11.16
C LEU A 131 10.31 8.28 10.85
N LEU A 132 10.50 9.47 10.29
CA LEU A 132 9.43 10.36 9.87
C LEU A 132 8.60 9.76 8.71
N VAL A 133 9.24 9.14 7.71
CA VAL A 133 8.52 8.44 6.63
C VAL A 133 7.78 7.20 7.17
N ILE A 134 8.40 6.39 8.04
CA ILE A 134 7.77 5.23 8.69
C ILE A 134 6.53 5.65 9.50
N THR A 135 6.60 6.79 10.21
CA THR A 135 5.46 7.32 10.96
C THR A 135 4.30 7.70 10.04
N VAL A 136 4.58 8.28 8.86
CA VAL A 136 3.57 8.61 7.85
C VAL A 136 2.99 7.35 7.18
N ILE A 137 3.81 6.33 6.90
CA ILE A 137 3.34 5.01 6.42
C ILE A 137 2.35 4.42 7.43
N ILE A 138 2.72 4.35 8.72
CA ILE A 138 1.88 3.83 9.79
C ILE A 138 0.58 4.63 9.91
N ALA A 139 0.65 5.97 9.87
CA ALA A 139 -0.54 6.83 9.93
C ALA A 139 -1.48 6.61 8.74
N ALA A 140 -0.96 6.50 7.51
CA ALA A 140 -1.74 6.19 6.32
C ALA A 140 -2.43 4.82 6.43
N SER A 141 -1.74 3.82 6.96
CA SER A 141 -2.31 2.47 7.17
C SER A 141 -3.34 2.42 8.29
N ILE A 142 -3.21 3.24 9.34
CA ILE A 142 -4.24 3.40 10.38
C ILE A 142 -5.50 4.04 9.79
N VAL A 143 -5.38 5.11 9.01
CA VAL A 143 -6.54 5.71 8.31
C VAL A 143 -7.14 4.70 7.33
N GLY A 144 -6.30 3.96 6.59
CA GLY A 144 -6.73 2.89 5.70
C GLY A 144 -7.56 1.82 6.41
N PHE A 145 -7.14 1.40 7.61
CA PHE A 145 -7.86 0.44 8.43
C PHE A 145 -9.15 1.02 9.05
N ILE A 146 -9.19 2.31 9.36
CA ILE A 146 -10.40 2.99 9.85
C ILE A 146 -11.46 3.05 8.76
N CYS A 147 -11.14 3.57 7.56
CA CYS A 147 -12.05 3.56 6.40
C CYS A 147 -12.58 2.15 6.14
N TYR A 148 -11.66 1.18 6.05
CA TYR A 148 -11.98 -0.23 5.88
C TYR A 148 -12.96 -0.84 6.91
N LEU A 149 -12.95 -0.39 8.17
CA LEU A 149 -13.93 -0.79 9.19
C LEU A 149 -15.27 -0.06 9.04
N LEU A 150 -15.24 1.20 8.58
CA LEU A 150 -16.42 2.04 8.43
C LEU A 150 -17.20 1.76 7.14
N TYR A 151 -16.53 1.39 6.05
CA TYR A 151 -17.06 1.31 4.68
C TYR A 151 -18.47 0.71 4.56
N TYR A 152 -18.70 -0.49 5.12
CA TYR A 152 -19.99 -1.19 5.05
C TYR A 152 -21.11 -0.56 5.91
N ASN A 153 -20.80 0.44 6.74
CA ASN A 153 -21.74 1.23 7.54
C ASN A 153 -21.97 2.63 6.93
N LEU A 154 -21.47 2.88 5.71
CA LEU A 154 -21.63 4.13 4.98
C LEU A 154 -22.49 3.93 3.73
N GLU A 155 -23.21 4.98 3.34
CA GLU A 155 -24.12 4.95 2.18
C GLU A 155 -23.72 5.97 1.11
N GLY A 156 -23.97 5.61 -0.15
CA GLY A 156 -23.80 6.47 -1.32
C GLY A 156 -22.45 7.19 -1.38
N ASN A 157 -22.50 8.52 -1.49
CA ASN A 157 -21.30 9.38 -1.57
C ASN A 157 -20.30 9.18 -0.41
N LYS A 158 -20.76 8.76 0.78
CA LYS A 158 -19.85 8.54 1.93
C LYS A 158 -18.97 7.31 1.70
N ALA A 159 -19.58 6.17 1.39
CA ALA A 159 -18.84 4.94 1.08
C ALA A 159 -17.94 5.10 -0.14
N TYR A 160 -18.44 5.77 -1.18
CA TYR A 160 -17.67 6.06 -2.39
C TYR A 160 -16.39 6.85 -2.11
N ILE A 161 -16.44 7.90 -1.30
CA ILE A 161 -15.26 8.69 -0.91
C ILE A 161 -14.36 7.89 0.04
N ASP A 162 -14.95 7.20 1.02
CA ASP A 162 -14.22 6.45 2.04
C ASP A 162 -13.27 5.39 1.44
N GLY A 163 -13.71 4.61 0.46
CA GLY A 163 -12.84 3.65 -0.22
C GLY A 163 -11.78 4.27 -1.15
N MET A 164 -11.90 5.54 -1.53
CA MET A 164 -10.83 6.26 -2.25
C MET A 164 -9.72 6.75 -1.31
N ILE A 165 -10.02 7.07 -0.05
CA ILE A 165 -9.06 7.65 0.90
C ILE A 165 -7.80 6.75 1.09
N PRO A 166 -7.91 5.44 1.34
CA PRO A 166 -6.74 4.56 1.47
C PRO A 166 -5.86 4.57 0.22
N LEU A 167 -6.46 4.54 -0.97
CA LEU A 167 -5.76 4.51 -2.25
C LEU A 167 -5.05 5.85 -2.55
N VAL A 168 -5.70 6.99 -2.26
CA VAL A 168 -5.07 8.31 -2.41
C VAL A 168 -3.92 8.49 -1.43
N LEU A 169 -4.07 8.07 -0.17
CA LEU A 169 -3.01 8.19 0.84
C LEU A 169 -1.81 7.29 0.54
N THR A 170 -2.04 6.01 0.23
CA THR A 170 -0.96 5.09 -0.17
C THR A 170 -0.24 5.58 -1.42
N GLY A 171 -0.98 6.01 -2.45
CA GLY A 171 -0.41 6.59 -3.67
C GLY A 171 0.45 7.84 -3.41
N ALA A 172 -0.01 8.75 -2.55
CA ALA A 172 0.73 9.95 -2.18
C ALA A 172 2.03 9.63 -1.41
N VAL A 173 1.99 8.66 -0.49
CA VAL A 173 3.16 8.24 0.29
C VAL A 173 4.16 7.48 -0.59
N THR A 174 3.72 6.55 -1.43
CA THR A 174 4.60 5.88 -2.42
C THR A 174 5.20 6.90 -3.39
N ALA A 175 4.45 7.89 -3.87
CA ALA A 175 4.97 8.98 -4.72
C ALA A 175 6.04 9.81 -4.01
N TRP A 176 5.84 10.15 -2.73
CA TRP A 176 6.86 10.85 -1.93
C TRP A 176 8.13 10.01 -1.76
N ILE A 177 8.02 8.72 -1.42
CA ILE A 177 9.15 7.78 -1.32
C ILE A 177 9.85 7.64 -2.67
N THR A 178 9.10 7.64 -3.78
CA THR A 178 9.66 7.65 -5.15
C THR A 178 10.51 8.89 -5.40
N VAL A 179 10.06 10.07 -5.00
CA VAL A 179 10.87 11.31 -5.09
C VAL A 179 12.12 11.20 -4.22
N LEU A 180 12.05 10.62 -3.02
CA LEU A 180 13.23 10.39 -2.17
C LEU A 180 14.24 9.41 -2.82
N THR A 181 13.78 8.42 -3.58
CA THR A 181 14.66 7.48 -4.32
C THR A 181 15.18 8.03 -5.66
N ALA A 182 14.69 9.20 -6.12
CA ALA A 182 15.04 9.81 -7.40
C ALA A 182 16.05 10.98 -7.30
N LEU A 183 16.30 11.48 -6.08
CA LEU A 183 17.15 12.65 -5.82
C LEU A 183 18.64 12.30 -5.59
N ILE A 184 19.03 11.04 -5.80
CA ILE A 184 20.35 10.44 -5.50
C ILE A 184 20.68 9.38 -6.56
#